data_AF-A0A0D2KED5-F1
#
_entry.id   AF-A0A0D2KED5-F1
#
_cell.length_a   1.000
_cell.length_b   1.000
_cell.length_c   1.000
_cell.angle_alpha   90.00
_cell.angle_beta   90.00
_cell.angle_gamma   90.00
#
_symmetry.space_group_name_H-M   'P 1'
#
loop_
_entity.id
_entity.type
_entity.pdbx_description
1 polymer ?
#
loop_
_entity_poly.entity_id
_entity_poly.type
_entity_poly.pdbx_seq_one_letter_code
_entity_poly.pdbx_strand_id
1 'polypeptide(L)' 'MLVLEEMRRVIEFLKWRAAQWDSRRISRVNVSMELREGIRAYAVEQAKLQRLLLTSFKVLWKTPL' A
#
# COMPACT_ATOMS: atom_id res chain seq x y z
N MET A 1 2.45 -26.40 0.13
CA MET A 1 2.99 -25.90 1.40
C MET A 1 2.25 -24.62 1.75
N LEU A 2 1.49 -24.58 2.85
CA LEU A 2 0.58 -23.47 3.19
C LEU A 2 1.32 -22.12 3.34
N VAL A 3 2.52 -22.14 3.92
CA VAL A 3 3.31 -20.93 4.21
C VAL A 3 3.67 -20.15 2.95
N LEU A 4 4.09 -20.82 1.88
CA LEU A 4 4.44 -20.14 0.61
C LEU A 4 3.24 -19.44 -0.02
N GLU A 5 2.06 -20.03 0.10
CA GLU A 5 0.82 -19.45 -0.42
C GLU A 5 0.40 -18.23 0.42
N GLU A 6 0.52 -18.29 1.75
CA GLU A 6 0.26 -17.15 2.61
C GLU A 6 1.23 -16.00 2.34
N MET A 7 2.52 -16.29 2.12
CA MET A 7 3.51 -15.28 1.70
C MET A 7 3.08 -14.61 0.38
N ARG A 8 2.66 -15.39 -0.61
CA ARG A 8 2.13 -14.86 -1.88
C ARG A 8 0.91 -13.97 -1.65
N ARG A 9 -0.06 -14.42 -0.85
CA ARG A 9 -1.29 -13.65 -0.54
C ARG A 9 -0.98 -12.32 0.13
N VAL A 10 -0.03 -12.29 1.07
CA VAL A 10 0.40 -11.04 1.70
C VAL A 10 0.98 -10.06 0.67
N ILE A 11 1.79 -10.53 -0.29
CA ILE A 11 2.29 -9.65 -1.36
C ILE A 11 1.14 -9.07 -2.19
N GLU A 12 0.20 -9.90 -2.63
CA GLU A 12 -0.92 -9.46 -3.46
C GLU A 12 -1.86 -8.51 -2.69
N PHE A 13 -2.09 -8.78 -1.41
CA PHE A 13 -2.86 -7.91 -0.52
C PHE A 13 -2.22 -6.52 -0.39
N LEU A 14 -0.90 -6.45 -0.17
CA LEU A 14 -0.19 -5.16 -0.05
C LEU A 14 -0.22 -4.37 -1.36
N LYS A 15 -0.10 -5.04 -2.53
CA LYS A 15 -0.27 -4.39 -3.85
C LYS A 15 -1.66 -3.80 -3.99
N TRP A 16 -2.68 -4.62 -3.74
CA TRP A 16 -4.08 -4.19 -3.83
C TRP A 16 -4.35 -3.01 -2.90
N ARG A 17 -3.86 -3.06 -1.66
CA ARG A 17 -4.04 -1.98 -0.69
C ARG A 17 -3.34 -0.69 -1.09
N ALA A 18 -2.14 -0.76 -1.69
CA ALA A 18 -1.48 0.41 -2.24
C ALA A 18 -2.32 1.07 -3.35
N ALA A 19 -2.84 0.27 -4.29
CA ALA A 19 -3.70 0.77 -5.37
C ALA A 19 -5.01 1.39 -4.86
N GLN A 20 -5.58 0.81 -3.80
CA GLN A 20 -6.74 1.38 -3.10
C GLN A 20 -6.44 2.75 -2.47
N TRP A 21 -5.23 2.96 -1.96
CA TRP A 21 -4.82 4.28 -1.45
C TRP A 21 -4.59 5.29 -2.58
N ASP A 22 -3.99 4.86 -3.70
CA ASP A 22 -3.80 5.75 -4.86
C ASP A 22 -5.15 6.24 -5.43
N SER A 23 -6.18 5.37 -5.48
CA SER A 23 -7.51 5.76 -5.97
C SER A 23 -8.22 6.75 -5.04
N ARG A 24 -7.98 6.65 -3.72
CA ARG A 24 -8.54 7.56 -2.71
C ARG A 24 -7.98 8.98 -2.78
N ARG A 25 -6.86 9.19 -3.48
CA ARG A 25 -6.29 10.53 -3.70
C ARG A 25 -7.27 11.50 -4.36
N ILE A 26 -8.26 11.01 -5.10
CA ILE A 26 -9.17 11.81 -5.93
C ILE A 26 -10.62 11.76 -5.41
N SER A 27 -10.92 10.97 -4.37
CA SER A 27 -12.31 10.62 -4.02
C SER A 27 -13.11 11.69 -3.28
N ARG A 28 -12.49 12.77 -2.76
CA ARG A 28 -13.19 13.82 -2.01
C ARG A 28 -13.12 15.17 -2.75
N VAL A 29 -14.15 15.46 -3.52
CA VAL A 29 -14.25 16.66 -4.38
C VAL A 29 -14.89 17.86 -3.65
N ASN A 30 -15.68 17.64 -2.60
CA ASN A 30 -16.43 18.67 -1.85
C ASN A 30 -15.76 19.08 -0.52
N VAL A 31 -14.43 19.24 -0.52
CA VAL A 31 -13.68 19.73 0.66
C VAL A 31 -12.86 20.95 0.30
N SER A 32 -12.47 21.74 1.32
CA SER A 32 -11.55 22.87 1.15
C SER A 32 -10.25 22.43 0.46
N MET A 33 -9.57 23.37 -0.19
CA MET A 33 -8.33 23.08 -0.92
C MET A 33 -7.25 22.50 0.01
N GLU A 34 -7.05 23.10 1.18
CA GLU A 34 -6.10 22.64 2.20
C GLU A 34 -6.40 21.20 2.64
N LEU A 35 -7.67 20.89 2.92
CA LEU A 35 -8.07 19.55 3.32
C LEU A 35 -7.88 18.54 2.18
N ARG A 36 -8.12 18.95 0.93
CA ARG A 36 -7.88 18.13 -0.26
C ARG A 36 -6.40 17.78 -0.42
N GLU A 37 -5.53 18.76 -0.23
CA GLU A 37 -4.08 18.56 -0.26
C GLU A 37 -3.62 17.61 0.87
N GLY A 38 -4.13 17.81 2.08
CA GLY A 38 -3.88 16.91 3.21
C GLY A 38 -4.32 15.47 2.95
N ILE A 39 -5.53 15.27 2.41
CA ILE A 39 -6.04 13.94 2.03
C ILE A 39 -5.16 13.31 0.94
N ARG A 40 -4.76 14.10 -0.06
CA ARG A 40 -3.89 13.64 -1.15
C ARG A 40 -2.52 13.22 -0.62
N ALA A 41 -1.87 14.05 0.20
CA ALA A 41 -0.59 13.76 0.80
C ALA A 41 -0.67 12.50 1.67
N TYR A 42 -1.70 12.40 2.53
CA TYR A 42 -1.90 11.24 3.37
C TYR A 42 -2.11 9.95 2.56
N ALA A 43 -2.96 9.98 1.53
CA ALA A 43 -3.19 8.83 0.66
C ALA A 43 -1.91 8.38 -0.05
N VAL A 44 -1.08 9.33 -0.52
CA VAL A 44 0.22 9.03 -1.14
C VAL A 44 1.19 8.37 -0.15
N GLU A 45 1.31 8.90 1.07
CA GLU A 45 2.18 8.31 2.09
C GLU A 45 1.69 6.91 2.51
N GLN A 46 0.37 6.70 2.63
CA GLN A 46 -0.17 5.38 2.91
C GLN A 46 0.13 4.38 1.78
N ALA A 47 -0.03 4.76 0.52
CA ALA A 47 0.33 3.91 -0.61
C ALA A 47 1.83 3.57 -0.62
N LYS A 48 2.69 4.55 -0.33
CA LYS A 48 4.15 4.37 -0.20
C LYS A 48 4.50 3.37 0.91
N LEU A 49 3.90 3.48 2.09
CA LEU A 49 4.12 2.54 3.19
C LEU A 49 3.77 1.09 2.82
N GLN A 50 2.64 0.87 2.13
CA GLN A 50 2.28 -0.48 1.67
C GLN A 50 3.31 -1.05 0.68
N ARG A 51 3.84 -0.22 -0.23
CA ARG A 51 4.91 -0.61 -1.18
C ARG A 51 6.24 -0.91 -0.48
N LEU A 52 6.58 -0.16 0.57
CA LEU A 52 7.77 -0.41 1.38
C LEU A 52 7.67 -1.74 2.13
N LEU A 53 6.53 -2.03 2.77
CA LEU A 53 6.27 -3.31 3.41
C LEU A 53 6.38 -4.48 2.43
N LEU A 54 5.77 -4.33 1.25
CA LEU A 54 5.85 -5.33 0.19
C LEU A 54 7.31 -5.61 -0.20
N THR A 55 8.12 -4.56 -0.35
CA THR A 55 9.54 -4.68 -0.70
C THR A 55 10.32 -5.37 0.42
N SER A 56 10.09 -4.96 1.67
CA SER A 56 10.70 -5.58 2.85
C SER A 56 10.40 -7.08 2.94
N PHE A 57 9.14 -7.49 2.79
CA PHE A 57 8.77 -8.92 2.80
C PHE A 57 9.37 -9.69 1.64
N LYS A 58 9.43 -9.11 0.43
CA LYS A 58 10.12 -9.76 -0.70
C LYS A 58 11.60 -10.01 -0.42
N VAL A 59 12.29 -9.08 0.25
CA VAL A 59 13.69 -9.24 0.63
C VAL A 59 13.84 -10.31 1.72
N LEU A 60 13.03 -10.21 2.77
CA LEU A 60 13.03 -11.15 3.89
C LEU A 60 12.83 -12.59 3.44
N TRP A 61 11.89 -12.82 2.52
CA TRP A 61 11.53 -14.16 2.07
C TRP A 61 12.39 -14.73 0.94
N LYS A 62 13.20 -13.89 0.30
CA LYS A 62 14.25 -14.34 -0.63
C LYS A 62 15.54 -14.71 0.07
N THR A 63 15.72 -14.27 1.31
CA THR A 63 16.86 -14.63 2.13
C THR A 63 16.56 -16.01 2.75
N PRO A 64 17.28 -17.08 2.38
CA PRO A 64 17.10 -18.37 3.05
C PRO A 64 17.45 -18.19 4.53
N LEU A 65 16.61 -18.74 5.41
CA LEU A 65 16.85 -18.81 6.86
C LEU A 65 18.11 -19.62 7.16
#